data_AF-A0A2G9MH98-F1
#
_entry.id   AF-A0A2G9MH98-F1
#
_cell.length_a   1.000
_cell.length_b   1.000
_cell.length_c   1.000
_cell.angle_alpha   90.00
_cell.angle_beta   90.00
_cell.angle_gamma   90.00
#
_symmetry.space_group_name_H-M   'P 1'
#
loop_
_entity.id
_entity.type
_entity.pdbx_description
1 polymer ?
#
loop_
_entity_poly.entity_id
_entity_poly.type
_entity_poly.pdbx_seq_one_letter_code
_entity_poly.pdbx_strand_id
1 'polypeptide(L)'
;MNWLIIGILIVMVLVVIKIRYISHKTAIVALLILSLLFYVSFSKVISDEGINLKSLSGLDQAGKIYAGWVVKSFDNLKTVTGEATRLDWGIAKDNPPD
;
A
#
# COMPACT_ATOMS: atom_id res chain seq x y z
N MET A 1 20.15 -0.96 -12.71
CA MET A 1 19.62 0.32 -12.19
C MET A 1 18.22 0.52 -12.78
N ASN A 2 17.14 0.25 -12.02
CA ASN A 2 15.78 0.29 -12.57
C ASN A 2 15.25 1.73 -12.56
N TRP A 3 15.43 2.44 -13.68
CA TRP A 3 14.98 3.82 -13.89
C TRP A 3 13.48 4.04 -13.62
N LEU A 4 12.65 2.99 -13.77
CA LEU A 4 11.22 3.01 -13.43
C LEU A 4 10.97 3.24 -11.93
N ILE A 5 11.77 2.64 -11.06
CA ILE A 5 11.64 2.80 -9.59
C ILE A 5 11.99 4.24 -9.20
N ILE A 6 13.01 4.80 -9.84
CA ILE A 6 13.44 6.19 -9.65
C ILE A 6 12.32 7.15 -10.08
N GLY A 7 11.68 6.89 -11.23
CA GLY A 7 10.55 7.70 -11.70
C GLY A 7 9.36 7.71 -10.74
N ILE A 8 8.99 6.54 -10.21
CA ILE A 8 7.90 6.40 -9.24
C ILE A 8 8.20 7.15 -7.93
N LEU A 9 9.45 7.07 -7.43
CA LEU A 9 9.90 7.82 -6.25
C LEU A 9 9.82 9.33 -6.47
N ILE A 10 10.23 9.83 -7.65
CA ILE A 10 10.16 11.27 -7.97
C ILE A 10 8.71 11.76 -7.96
N VAL A 11 7.78 11.02 -8.60
CA VAL A 11 6.35 11.38 -8.63
C VAL A 11 5.77 11.42 -7.22
N MET A 12 6.09 10.43 -6.39
CA MET A 12 5.63 10.38 -4.99
C MET A 12 6.15 11.60 -4.18
N VAL A 13 7.42 11.96 -4.33
CA VAL A 13 8.00 13.15 -3.65
C VAL A 13 7.31 14.44 -4.11
N LEU A 14 7.05 14.60 -5.41
CA LEU A 14 6.36 15.78 -5.95
C LEU A 14 4.93 15.94 -5.42
N VAL A 15 4.20 14.83 -5.26
CA VAL A 15 2.85 14.83 -4.68
C VAL A 15 2.88 15.33 -3.22
N VAL A 16 3.89 14.93 -2.44
CA VAL A 16 4.04 15.37 -1.04
C VAL A 16 4.44 16.83 -0.92
N ILE A 17 5.35 17.33 -1.76
CA ILE A 17 5.72 18.76 -1.77
C ILE A 17 4.49 19.63 -2.04
N LYS A 18 3.55 19.15 -2.87
CA LYS A 18 2.31 19.86 -3.19
C LYS A 18 1.29 19.88 -2.05
N ILE A 19 1.42 19.01 -1.04
CA ILE A 19 0.54 19.02 0.14
C ILE A 19 1.01 20.12 1.12
N ARG A 20 0.32 21.25 1.07
CA ARG A 20 0.67 22.52 1.73
C ARG A 20 0.56 22.53 3.27
N TYR A 21 0.07 21.46 3.91
CA TYR A 21 -0.43 21.52 5.29
C TYR A 21 0.03 20.41 6.25
N ILE A 22 0.78 19.41 5.78
CA ILE A 22 1.33 18.37 6.68
C ILE A 22 2.74 18.79 7.09
N SER A 23 3.04 18.72 8.40
CA SER A 23 4.39 18.84 8.93
C SER A 23 5.34 17.99 8.09
N HIS A 24 6.18 18.63 7.27
CA HIS A 24 6.95 17.97 6.22
C HIS A 24 7.68 16.70 6.70
N LYS A 25 8.09 16.66 7.98
CA LYS A 25 8.71 15.50 8.63
C LYS A 25 7.82 14.25 8.64
N THR A 26 6.54 14.35 8.98
CA THR A 26 5.65 13.16 9.06
C THR A 26 5.23 12.69 7.67
N ALA A 27 4.99 13.59 6.73
CA ALA A 27 4.70 13.24 5.34
C ALA A 27 5.86 12.49 4.68
N ILE A 28 7.10 12.94 4.89
CA ILE A 28 8.30 12.27 4.34
C ILE A 28 8.45 10.86 4.91
N VAL A 29 8.29 10.68 6.21
CA VAL A 29 8.38 9.36 6.85
C VAL A 29 7.27 8.44 6.36
N ALA A 30 6.02 8.92 6.30
CA ALA A 30 4.89 8.16 5.78
C ALA A 30 5.12 7.75 4.31
N LEU A 31 5.63 8.66 3.49
CA LEU A 31 5.94 8.38 2.08
C LEU A 31 7.08 7.36 1.93
N LEU A 32 8.11 7.43 2.77
CA LEU A 32 9.19 6.44 2.79
C LEU A 32 8.65 5.05 3.11
N ILE A 33 7.85 4.93 4.18
CA ILE A 33 7.23 3.67 4.57
C ILE A 33 6.32 3.16 3.44
N LEU A 34 5.49 4.04 2.87
CA LEU A 34 4.57 3.69 1.80
C LEU A 34 5.31 3.26 0.53
N SER A 35 6.41 3.93 0.18
CA SER A 35 7.27 3.58 -0.96
C SER A 35 7.92 2.22 -0.76
N LEU A 36 8.44 1.95 0.44
CA LEU A 36 9.01 0.65 0.79
C LEU A 36 7.95 -0.44 0.73
N LEU A 37 6.75 -0.19 1.26
CA LEU A 37 5.63 -1.12 1.20
C LEU A 37 5.28 -1.46 -0.25
N PHE A 38 5.07 -0.46 -1.11
CA PHE A 38 4.77 -0.68 -2.52
C PHE A 38 5.91 -1.41 -3.25
N TYR A 39 7.17 -1.12 -2.95
CA TYR A 39 8.30 -1.83 -3.55
C TYR A 39 8.31 -3.30 -3.16
N VAL A 40 8.21 -3.60 -1.86
CA VAL A 40 8.23 -4.98 -1.35
C VAL A 40 7.05 -5.78 -1.87
N SER A 41 5.83 -5.20 -1.88
CA SER A 41 4.65 -5.88 -2.42
C SER A 41 4.78 -6.10 -3.93
N PHE A 42 5.24 -5.09 -4.69
CA PHE A 42 5.44 -5.26 -6.13
C PHE A 42 6.46 -6.38 -6.42
N SER A 43 7.60 -6.38 -5.72
CA SER A 43 8.61 -7.41 -5.89
C SER A 43 8.08 -8.81 -5.58
N LYS A 44 7.28 -8.99 -4.52
CA LYS A 44 6.67 -10.29 -4.20
C LYS A 44 5.61 -10.72 -5.21
N VAL A 45 4.72 -9.82 -5.60
CA VAL A 45 3.62 -10.14 -6.52
C VAL A 45 4.15 -10.54 -7.89
N ILE A 46 5.22 -9.88 -8.34
CA ILE A 46 5.77 -10.11 -9.68
C ILE A 46 6.82 -11.22 -9.72
N SER A 47 7.49 -11.54 -8.59
CA SER A 47 8.48 -12.63 -8.55
C SER A 47 7.92 -13.99 -8.92
N ASP A 48 6.63 -14.20 -8.66
CA ASP A 48 5.98 -15.50 -8.77
C ASP A 48 5.44 -15.76 -10.19
N GLU A 49 5.44 -14.72 -11.05
CA GLU A 49 4.74 -14.72 -12.35
C GLU A 49 5.69 -14.85 -13.56
N GLY A 50 7.02 -14.93 -13.35
CA GLY A 50 8.00 -15.14 -14.43
C GLY A 50 8.05 -14.03 -15.50
N ILE A 51 7.58 -12.82 -15.17
CA ILE A 51 7.35 -11.74 -16.15
C ILE A 51 8.66 -11.06 -16.56
N ASN A 52 8.86 -10.89 -17.86
CA ASN A 52 9.97 -10.11 -18.39
C ASN A 52 9.68 -8.59 -18.38
N LEU A 53 10.07 -7.94 -17.29
CA LEU A 53 9.93 -6.48 -17.09
C LEU A 53 10.75 -5.60 -18.05
N LYS A 54 11.61 -6.18 -18.90
CA LYS A 54 12.35 -5.43 -19.93
C LYS A 54 11.56 -5.27 -21.24
N SER A 55 10.39 -5.88 -21.34
CA SER A 55 9.52 -5.81 -22.52
C SER A 55 8.30 -4.94 -22.25
N LEU A 56 7.79 -4.25 -23.27
CA LEU A 56 6.57 -3.45 -23.16
C LEU A 56 5.37 -4.31 -22.75
N SER A 57 5.26 -5.52 -23.30
CA SER A 57 4.20 -6.48 -22.95
C SER A 57 4.31 -6.94 -21.49
N GLY A 58 5.52 -7.21 -20.99
CA GLY A 58 5.74 -7.57 -19.60
C GLY A 58 5.44 -6.44 -18.62
N LEU A 59 5.67 -5.18 -19.02
CA LEU A 59 5.28 -4.02 -18.21
C LEU A 59 3.75 -3.85 -18.13
N ASP A 60 3.03 -4.02 -19.24
CA ASP A 60 1.56 -4.00 -19.25
C ASP A 60 0.98 -5.13 -18.37
N GLN A 61 1.52 -6.34 -18.51
CA GLN A 61 1.10 -7.49 -17.72
C GLN A 61 1.36 -7.28 -16.22
N ALA A 62 2.57 -6.85 -15.85
CA ALA A 62 2.92 -6.54 -14.47
C ALA A 62 2.03 -5.43 -13.89
N GLY A 63 1.73 -4.40 -14.68
CA GLY A 63 0.82 -3.32 -14.29
C GLY A 63 -0.58 -3.84 -13.96
N LYS A 64 -1.17 -4.68 -14.83
CA LYS A 64 -2.49 -5.28 -14.62
C LYS A 64 -2.53 -6.17 -13.38
N ILE A 65 -1.53 -7.04 -13.22
CA ILE A 65 -1.44 -7.95 -12.06
C ILE A 65 -1.32 -7.15 -10.78
N TYR A 66 -0.42 -6.17 -10.74
CA TYR A 66 -0.20 -5.37 -9.54
C TYR A 66 -1.41 -4.50 -9.19
N ALA A 67 -2.05 -3.87 -10.18
CA ALA A 67 -3.28 -3.12 -9.96
C ALA A 67 -4.41 -4.01 -9.40
N GLY A 68 -4.56 -5.23 -9.95
CA GLY A 68 -5.51 -6.22 -9.43
C GLY A 68 -5.21 -6.61 -7.98
N TRP A 69 -3.94 -6.82 -7.64
CA TRP A 69 -3.51 -7.09 -6.27
C TRP A 69 -3.83 -5.93 -5.31
N VAL A 70 -3.61 -4.68 -5.73
CA VAL A 70 -3.94 -3.49 -4.92
C VAL A 70 -5.45 -3.43 -4.66
N VAL A 71 -6.29 -3.56 -5.69
CA VAL A 71 -7.76 -3.53 -5.54
C VAL A 71 -8.22 -4.61 -4.57
N LYS A 72 -7.74 -5.85 -4.75
CA LYS A 72 -8.10 -6.98 -3.88
C LYS A 72 -7.62 -6.78 -2.44
N SER A 73 -6.47 -6.15 -2.25
CA SER A 73 -5.95 -5.82 -0.92
C SER A 73 -6.83 -4.82 -0.18
N PHE A 74 -7.37 -3.81 -0.88
CA PHE A 74 -8.35 -2.89 -0.30
C PHE A 74 -9.67 -3.58 0.05
N ASP A 75 -10.14 -4.50 -0.79
CA ASP A 75 -11.36 -5.25 -0.47
C ASP A 75 -11.16 -6.16 0.75
N ASN A 76 -10.02 -6.86 0.83
CA ASN A 76 -9.65 -7.62 2.02
C ASN A 76 -9.58 -6.73 3.27
N LEU A 77 -9.00 -5.53 3.16
CA LEU A 77 -8.92 -4.59 4.28
C LEU A 77 -10.31 -4.16 4.76
N LYS A 78 -11.25 -3.89 3.84
CA LYS A 78 -12.65 -3.59 4.19
C LYS A 78 -13.29 -4.77 4.90
N THR A 79 -13.11 -5.99 4.40
CA THR A 79 -13.65 -7.20 5.02
C THR A 79 -13.10 -7.39 6.43
N VAL A 80 -11.77 -7.34 6.61
CA VAL A 80 -11.14 -7.48 7.93
C VAL A 80 -11.60 -6.40 8.89
N THR A 81 -11.68 -5.14 8.43
CA THR A 81 -12.15 -4.02 9.28
C THR A 81 -13.63 -4.20 9.63
N GLY A 82 -14.46 -4.62 8.68
CA GLY A 82 -15.87 -4.90 8.90
C GLY A 82 -16.09 -6.01 9.93
N GLU A 83 -15.38 -7.14 9.80
CA GLU A 83 -15.42 -8.22 10.77
C GLU A 83 -14.90 -7.79 12.15
N ALA A 84 -13.83 -6.98 12.20
CA ALA A 84 -13.31 -6.43 13.44
C ALA A 84 -14.35 -5.56 14.17
N THR A 85 -15.16 -4.75 13.46
CA THR A 85 -16.23 -3.97 14.10
C THR A 85 -17.39 -4.81 14.60
N ARG A 86 -17.58 -6.02 14.08
CA ARG A 86 -18.63 -6.96 14.48
C ARG A 86 -18.22 -7.85 15.65
N LEU A 87 -16.92 -7.92 15.93
CA LEU A 87 -16.40 -8.69 17.05
C LEU A 87 -16.88 -8.06 18.37
N ASP A 88 -17.44 -8.86 19.28
CA ASP A 88 -17.59 -8.45 20.66
C ASP A 88 -16.20 -8.47 21.31
N TRP A 89 -15.64 -7.29 21.52
CA TRP A 89 -14.30 -7.12 22.09
C TRP A 89 -14.25 -7.40 23.60
N GLY A 90 -15.38 -7.76 24.23
CA GLY A 90 -15.43 -8.10 25.65
C GLY A 90 -15.00 -6.94 26.54
N ILE A 91 -15.17 -5.69 26.08
CA ILE A 91 -15.01 -4.50 26.92
C ILE A 91 -16.20 -4.49 27.86
N ALA A 92 -16.10 -5.29 28.92
CA ALA A 92 -17.10 -5.39 29.96
C ALA A 92 -17.42 -3.98 30.45
N LYS A 93 -18.70 -3.63 30.47
CA LYS A 93 -19.18 -2.66 31.45
C LYS A 93 -19.05 -3.35 32.79
N ASP A 94 -17.98 -3.03 33.49
CA ASP A 94 -17.87 -3.09 34.92
C ASP A 94 -19.08 -2.37 35.53
N ASN A 95 -20.18 -3.12 35.71
CA ASN A 95 -21.23 -2.72 36.63
C ASN A 95 -20.60 -2.68 38.03
N PRO A 96 -20.63 -1.54 38.73
CA PRO A 96 -20.21 -1.51 40.13
C PRO A 96 -21.14 -2.42 40.95
N PRO A 97 -20.60 -3.18 41.92
CA PRO A 97 -21.41 -4.05 42.77
C PRO A 97 -22.33 -3.22 43.66
N ASP A 98 -23.61 -3.61 43.65
CA ASP A 98 -24.71 -3.11 44.49
C ASP A 98 -24.40 -3.17 46.00
#